data_AF-A0A1I7VA15-F1
#
_entry.id   AF-A0A1I7VA15-F1
#
_cell.length_a   1.000
_cell.length_b   1.000
_cell.length_c   1.000
_cell.angle_alpha   90.00
_cell.angle_beta   90.00
_cell.angle_gamma   90.00
#
_symmetry.space_group_name_H-M   'P 1'
#
loop_
_entity.id
_entity.type
_entity.pdbx_description
1 polymer ?
#
loop_
_entity_poly.entity_id
_entity_poly.type
_entity_poly.pdbx_seq_one_letter_code
_entity_poly.pdbx_strand_id
1 'polypeptide(L)'
;MGAKLQIVNKQNLTPLTLAAHLGKKEMFELILKLEADVVWIYGNASSYAYPLARIDTINQETGEMNEDSALSLTVYGETTKHLELLDGLLEELLQAKWEAFGRR
;
A
#
# COMPACT_ATOMS: atom_id res chain seq x y z
N MET A 1 8.39 18.66 -14.05
CA MET A 1 8.34 17.33 -14.70
C MET A 1 8.07 16.31 -13.61
N GLY A 2 6.81 15.92 -13.42
CA GLY A 2 6.42 14.93 -12.40
C GLY A 2 6.14 13.58 -13.05
N ALA A 3 6.57 12.49 -12.42
CA ALA A 3 6.21 11.14 -12.82
C ALA A 3 4.73 10.89 -12.49
N LYS A 4 3.98 10.31 -13.43
CA LYS A 4 2.58 9.92 -13.18
C LYS A 4 2.56 8.60 -12.43
N LEU A 5 2.20 8.64 -11.15
CA LEU A 5 2.17 7.46 -10.25
C LEU A 5 1.06 6.45 -10.59
N GLN A 6 0.10 6.87 -11.42
CA GLN A 6 -1.05 6.07 -11.82
C GLN A 6 -0.86 5.30 -13.15
N ILE A 7 0.31 5.37 -13.78
CA ILE A 7 0.60 4.60 -15.00
C ILE A 7 0.80 3.14 -14.65
N VAL A 8 0.18 2.24 -15.40
CA VAL A 8 0.36 0.80 -15.26
C VAL A 8 1.33 0.23 -16.30
N ASN A 9 2.03 -0.85 -15.94
CA ASN A 9 2.87 -1.61 -16.86
C ASN A 9 2.03 -2.63 -17.67
N LYS A 10 2.68 -3.46 -18.50
CA LYS A 10 2.01 -4.53 -19.28
C LYS A 10 1.36 -5.63 -18.42
N GLN A 11 1.67 -5.67 -17.13
CA GLN A 11 1.10 -6.57 -16.13
C GLN A 11 0.05 -5.86 -15.26
N ASN A 12 -0.44 -4.68 -15.68
CA ASN A 12 -1.38 -3.85 -14.92
C ASN A 12 -0.88 -3.33 -13.55
N LEU A 13 0.42 -3.40 -13.28
CA LEU A 13 1.01 -2.92 -12.03
C LEU A 13 1.43 -1.44 -12.13
N THR A 14 1.10 -0.64 -11.12
CA THR A 14 1.64 0.71 -10.96
C THR A 14 3.05 0.67 -10.37
N PRO A 15 3.81 1.78 -10.40
CA PRO A 15 5.08 1.87 -9.70
C PRO A 15 5.01 1.45 -8.21
N LEU A 16 3.89 1.74 -7.53
CA LEU A 16 3.66 1.33 -6.14
C LEU A 16 3.49 -0.20 -6.02
N THR A 17 2.57 -0.79 -6.79
CA THR A 17 2.31 -2.24 -6.72
C THR A 17 3.48 -3.06 -7.28
N LEU A 18 4.23 -2.51 -8.23
CA LEU A 18 5.47 -3.09 -8.72
C LEU A 18 6.58 -3.06 -7.65
N ALA A 19 6.72 -1.96 -6.91
CA ALA A 19 7.66 -1.89 -5.79
C ALA A 19 7.31 -2.91 -4.71
N ALA A 20 6.01 -3.12 -4.46
CA ALA A 20 5.54 -4.16 -3.55
C ALA A 20 5.88 -5.57 -4.07
N HIS A 21 5.57 -5.86 -5.34
CA HIS A 21 5.87 -7.15 -5.97
C HIS A 21 7.38 -7.48 -6.03
N LEU A 22 8.24 -6.48 -6.09
CA LEU A 22 9.70 -6.66 -6.10
C LEU A 22 10.32 -6.69 -4.68
N GLY A 23 9.51 -6.50 -3.63
CA GLY A 23 10.00 -6.39 -2.25
C GLY A 23 10.97 -5.21 -2.05
N LYS A 24 10.70 -4.06 -2.67
CA LYS A 24 11.55 -2.86 -2.60
C LYS A 24 10.99 -1.85 -1.59
N LYS A 25 11.24 -2.09 -0.30
CA LYS A 25 10.75 -1.28 0.83
C LYS A 25 11.00 0.21 0.68
N GLU A 26 12.24 0.63 0.46
CA GLU A 26 12.59 2.06 0.37
C GLU A 26 11.82 2.79 -0.75
N MET A 27 11.67 2.14 -1.91
CA MET A 27 10.93 2.70 -3.04
C MET A 27 9.43 2.74 -2.76
N PHE A 28 8.90 1.69 -2.13
CA PHE A 28 7.51 1.64 -1.72
C PHE A 28 7.16 2.76 -0.75
N GLU A 29 7.95 2.95 0.30
CA GLU A 29 7.75 4.03 1.28
C GLU A 29 7.88 5.42 0.65
N LEU A 30 8.81 5.60 -0.29
CA LEU A 30 8.99 6.87 -0.98
C LEU A 30 7.78 7.20 -1.86
N ILE A 31 7.26 6.22 -2.61
CA ILE A 31 6.05 6.41 -3.43
C ILE A 31 4.83 6.64 -2.52
N LEU A 32 4.72 5.87 -1.43
CA LEU A 32 3.66 6.00 -0.44
C LEU A 32 3.62 7.42 0.15
N LYS A 33 4.79 7.98 0.51
CA LYS A 33 4.91 9.36 1.00
C LYS A 33 4.60 10.41 -0.07
N LEU A 34 4.83 10.12 -1.35
CA LEU A 34 4.48 11.02 -2.45
C LEU A 34 2.96 11.02 -2.75
N GLU A 35 2.28 9.90 -2.53
CA GLU A 35 0.83 9.79 -2.66
C GLU A 35 0.07 10.18 -1.38
N ALA A 36 0.79 10.39 -0.28
CA ALA A 36 0.20 10.78 0.99
C ALA A 36 -0.27 12.24 0.96
N ASP A 37 -1.51 12.46 1.38
CA ASP A 37 -2.05 13.79 1.61
C ASP A 37 -1.86 14.21 3.06
N VAL A 38 -1.31 15.40 3.27
CA VAL A 38 -1.13 15.97 4.61
C VAL A 38 -2.47 16.50 5.09
N VAL A 39 -3.05 15.85 6.11
CA VAL A 39 -4.31 16.30 6.72
C VAL A 39 -4.04 17.48 7.65
N TRP A 40 -3.04 17.35 8.53
CA TRP A 40 -2.59 18.41 9.42
C TRP A 40 -1.18 18.14 9.97
N ILE A 41 -0.49 19.20 10.35
CA ILE A 41 0.80 19.14 11.06
C ILE A 41 0.72 20.15 12.21
N TYR A 42 0.96 19.69 13.43
CA TYR A 42 0.97 20.51 14.64
C TYR A 42 2.20 20.20 15.49
N GLY A 43 3.18 21.10 15.45
CA GLY A 43 4.45 20.93 16.18
C GLY A 43 5.18 19.67 15.72
N ASN A 44 5.32 18.69 16.64
CA ASN A 44 5.94 17.39 16.36
C ASN A 44 4.92 16.29 16.00
N ALA A 45 3.63 16.60 15.99
CA ALA A 45 2.58 15.67 15.59
C ALA A 45 2.15 15.96 14.15
N SER A 46 1.92 14.92 13.36
CA SER A 46 1.45 15.03 11.98
C SER A 46 0.47 13.92 11.66
N SER A 47 -0.46 14.20 10.75
CA SER A 47 -1.44 13.24 10.26
C SER A 47 -1.44 13.26 8.74
N TYR A 48 -1.26 12.08 8.17
CA TYR A 48 -1.25 11.83 6.73
C TYR A 48 -2.40 10.90 6.39
N ALA A 49 -3.05 11.15 5.26
CA ALA A 49 -4.05 10.28 4.67
C ALA A 49 -3.44 9.59 3.45
N TYR A 50 -3.58 8.27 3.37
CA TYR A 50 -3.06 7.48 2.26
C TYR A 50 -4.22 6.93 1.41
N PRO A 51 -4.16 7.05 0.08
CA PRO A 51 -5.19 6.49 -0.79
C PRO A 51 -5.15 4.96 -0.78
N LEU A 52 -6.22 4.33 -0.28
CA LEU A 52 -6.30 2.87 -0.12
C LEU A 52 -6.60 2.10 -1.42
N ALA A 53 -7.00 2.78 -2.50
CA ALA A 53 -7.51 2.16 -3.73
C ALA A 53 -6.60 1.09 -4.36
N ARG A 54 -5.27 1.20 -4.17
CA ARG A 54 -4.28 0.22 -4.69
C ARG A 54 -3.49 -0.51 -3.59
N ILE A 55 -3.72 -0.14 -2.34
CA ILE A 55 -3.06 -0.74 -1.18
C ILE A 55 -3.92 -1.88 -0.65
N ASP A 56 -5.23 -1.66 -0.58
CA ASP A 56 -6.18 -2.59 0.03
C ASP A 56 -6.65 -3.67 -0.95
N THR A 57 -6.98 -4.87 -0.44
CA THR A 57 -7.37 -6.07 -1.20
C THR A 57 -8.73 -5.98 -1.87
N ILE A 58 -9.43 -4.85 -1.78
CA ILE A 58 -10.77 -4.64 -2.34
C ILE A 58 -10.71 -3.47 -3.31
N ASN A 59 -11.26 -3.66 -4.51
CA ASN A 59 -11.45 -2.59 -5.46
C ASN A 59 -12.57 -1.65 -4.96
N GLN A 60 -12.25 -0.36 -4.80
CA GLN A 60 -13.20 0.63 -4.27
C GLN A 60 -14.40 0.91 -5.21
N GLU A 61 -14.24 0.65 -6.52
CA GLU A 61 -15.30 0.90 -7.50
C GLU A 61 -16.21 -0.32 -7.69
N THR A 62 -15.64 -1.51 -7.76
CA THR A 62 -16.40 -2.74 -8.04
C THR A 62 -16.76 -3.54 -6.78
N GLY A 63 -16.06 -3.32 -5.67
CA GLY A 63 -16.19 -4.11 -4.45
C GLY A 63 -15.61 -5.52 -4.55
N GLU A 64 -15.02 -5.88 -5.69
CA GLU A 64 -14.40 -7.19 -5.92
C GLU A 64 -13.01 -7.27 -5.27
N MET A 65 -12.55 -8.51 -5.02
CA MET A 65 -11.20 -8.75 -4.54
C MET A 65 -10.18 -8.35 -5.61
N ASN A 66 -9.21 -7.52 -5.22
CA ASN A 66 -8.12 -7.08 -6.07
C ASN A 66 -6.86 -7.86 -5.71
N GLU A 67 -6.51 -8.84 -6.55
CA GLU A 67 -5.31 -9.67 -6.38
C GLU A 67 -4.02 -8.89 -6.68
N ASP A 68 -4.11 -7.82 -7.46
CA ASP A 68 -2.99 -6.94 -7.84
C ASP A 68 -2.71 -5.84 -6.79
N SER A 69 -3.41 -5.87 -5.65
CA SER A 69 -3.20 -4.90 -4.57
C SER A 69 -1.86 -5.08 -3.87
N ALA A 70 -1.30 -3.98 -3.37
CA ALA A 70 -0.02 -4.02 -2.67
C ALA A 70 -0.02 -5.01 -1.49
N LEU A 71 -1.10 -5.08 -0.70
CA LEU A 71 -1.21 -6.04 0.40
C LEU A 71 -1.22 -7.50 -0.11
N SER A 72 -1.98 -7.80 -1.16
CA SER A 72 -2.03 -9.14 -1.77
C SER A 72 -0.65 -9.56 -2.28
N LEU A 73 -0.01 -8.71 -3.09
CA LEU A 73 1.32 -8.96 -3.65
C LEU A 73 2.40 -9.13 -2.59
N THR A 74 2.26 -8.43 -1.46
CA THR A 74 3.21 -8.54 -0.34
C THR A 74 3.00 -9.82 0.46
N VAL A 75 1.74 -10.18 0.77
CA VAL A 75 1.40 -11.38 1.56
C VAL A 75 1.70 -12.67 0.79
N TYR A 76 1.40 -12.70 -0.52
CA TYR A 76 1.69 -13.85 -1.38
C TYR A 76 3.12 -13.84 -1.94
N GLY A 77 3.95 -12.88 -1.54
CA GLY A 77 5.34 -12.78 -1.98
C GLY A 77 6.22 -13.88 -1.36
N GLU A 78 7.09 -14.50 -2.17
CA GLU A 78 7.92 -15.63 -1.73
C GLU A 78 9.21 -15.20 -0.99
N THR A 79 9.63 -13.95 -1.14
CA THR A 79 10.92 -13.46 -0.59
C THR A 79 10.80 -12.84 0.81
N THR A 80 11.85 -12.95 1.61
CA THR A 80 11.97 -12.32 2.94
C THR A 80 11.83 -10.80 2.93
N LYS A 81 12.11 -10.17 1.78
CA LYS A 81 11.94 -8.71 1.60
C LYS A 81 10.47 -8.27 1.61
N HIS A 82 9.55 -9.17 1.24
CA HIS A 82 8.13 -8.89 1.38
C HIS A 82 7.71 -8.87 2.85
N LEU A 83 8.35 -9.67 3.70
CA LEU A 83 8.11 -9.63 5.14
C LEU A 83 8.52 -8.27 5.72
N GLU A 84 9.70 -7.75 5.34
CA GLU A 84 10.16 -6.41 5.75
C GLU A 84 9.26 -5.28 5.23
N LEU A 85 8.55 -5.51 4.13
CA LEU A 85 7.61 -4.55 3.53
C LEU A 85 6.31 -4.47 4.32
N LEU A 86 5.92 -5.52 5.04
CA LEU A 86 4.72 -5.50 5.89
C LEU A 86 4.85 -4.50 7.04
N ASP A 87 6.06 -4.27 7.55
CA ASP A 87 6.30 -3.32 8.63
C ASP A 87 5.79 -1.91 8.25
N GLY A 88 5.06 -1.28 9.16
CA GLY A 88 4.53 0.08 9.00
C GLY A 88 3.07 0.09 8.57
N LEU A 89 2.75 0.75 7.45
CA LEU A 89 1.35 1.00 7.06
C LEU A 89 0.57 -0.30 6.76
N LEU A 90 1.22 -1.31 6.18
CA LEU A 90 0.56 -2.58 5.86
C LEU A 90 0.22 -3.36 7.15
N GLU A 91 1.10 -3.33 8.15
CA GLU A 91 0.86 -3.88 9.49
C GLU A 91 -0.31 -3.17 10.19
N GLU A 92 -0.32 -1.84 10.22
CA GLU A 92 -1.42 -1.06 10.81
C GLU A 92 -2.77 -1.39 10.15
N LEU A 93 -2.77 -1.53 8.82
CA LEU A 93 -3.95 -1.89 8.05
C LEU A 93 -4.41 -3.33 8.32
N LEU A 94 -3.48 -4.28 8.44
CA LEU A 94 -3.79 -5.66 8.79
C LEU A 94 -4.36 -5.76 10.21
N GLN A 95 -3.79 -5.03 11.16
CA GLN A 95 -4.28 -4.97 12.54
C GLN A 95 -5.69 -4.40 12.60
N ALA A 96 -5.96 -3.28 11.90
CA ALA A 96 -7.29 -2.69 11.84
C ALA A 96 -8.33 -3.68 11.27
N LYS A 97 -7.97 -4.45 10.23
CA LYS A 97 -8.83 -5.50 9.67
C LYS A 97 -9.03 -6.66 10.64
N TRP A 98 -7.99 -7.08 11.33
CA TRP A 98 -8.06 -8.15 12.33
C TRP A 98 -9.02 -7.76 13.45
N GLU A 99 -8.94 -6.54 13.96
CA GLU A 99 -9.84 -6.05 15.01
C GLU A 99 -11.29 -5.90 14.53
N ALA A 100 -11.51 -5.43 13.30
CA ALA A 100 -12.84 -5.20 12.76
C ALA A 100 -13.57 -6.49 12.34
N PHE A 101 -12.86 -7.42 11.68
CA PHE A 101 -13.46 -8.58 11.02
C PHE A 101 -12.87 -9.91 11.49
N GLY A 102 -11.56 -9.99 11.75
CA GLY A 102 -10.88 -11.26 12.02
C GLY A 102 -11.02 -11.80 13.44
N ARG A 103 -11.20 -10.93 14.43
CA ARG A 103 -11.33 -11.30 15.86
C ARG A 103 -12.73 -11.80 16.23
N ARG A 104 -13.71 -11.66 15.34
CA ARG A 104 -15.11 -12.04 15.57
C ARG A 104 -15.39 -13.49 15.19
#